data_AF-A0A0P1AR64-F1
#
_entry.id   AF-A0A0P1AR64-F1
#
_cell.length_a   1.000
_cell.length_b   1.000
_cell.length_c   1.000
_cell.angle_alpha   90.00
_cell.angle_beta   90.00
_cell.angle_gamma   90.00
#
_symmetry.space_group_name_H-M   'P 1'
#
loop_
_entity.id
_entity.type
_entity.pdbx_description
1 polymer ?
#
loop_
_entity_poly.entity_id
_entity_poly.type
_entity_poly.pdbx_seq_one_letter_code
_entity_poly.pdbx_strand_id
1 'polypeptide(L)'
;MNIRLITFIVALTSLSIQSKVERSLECPFGYDQVDHVKVSERQISSMSDKLNYSKEVNYSLVKSDLIKLMTDTQDFWPADFGHYGGLFIRLAWHCSGSYRRADGRGGCDGGRIRFNPERSWNDNTNLDKALRLLEPIKTKYGDTLSWGDLIVLSGDVAIQSMGGPVLGFCGGRRDDVDGTNSLELGPTPEQQSVAPCTKENQCQNPLGSTTIGSIYVNPEGPMGNSDPVGSAAEVRDTFARMGMNDRETVALIGGGHAFGKTHGACLTGPGCRWRS
;
A
#
# COMPACT_ATOMS: atom_id res chain seq x y z
N MET A 1 3.64 -48.52 31.20
CA MET A 1 4.66 -47.96 30.28
C MET A 1 3.97 -46.88 29.41
N ASN A 2 3.32 -45.82 29.90
CA ASN A 2 3.68 -44.76 30.86
C ASN A 2 4.96 -43.97 30.58
N ILE A 3 5.42 -43.96 29.31
CA ILE A 3 6.52 -43.05 28.87
C ILE A 3 6.11 -42.21 27.64
N ARG A 4 5.02 -42.54 26.93
CA ARG A 4 4.63 -41.82 25.70
C ARG A 4 3.50 -40.78 25.82
N LEU A 5 2.82 -40.69 26.96
CA LEU A 5 1.79 -39.66 27.18
C LEU A 5 2.38 -38.36 27.76
N ILE A 6 3.44 -38.48 28.57
CA ILE A 6 4.10 -37.33 29.22
C ILE A 6 4.86 -36.50 28.18
N THR A 7 5.45 -37.11 27.16
CA THR A 7 6.20 -36.39 26.10
C THR A 7 5.27 -35.56 25.19
N PHE A 8 4.00 -35.96 25.04
CA PHE A 8 3.04 -35.22 24.22
C PHE A 8 2.40 -34.03 24.95
N ILE A 9 2.21 -34.15 26.28
CA ILE A 9 1.70 -33.06 27.11
C ILE A 9 2.77 -31.98 27.32
N VAL A 10 4.04 -32.36 27.49
CA VAL A 10 5.15 -31.40 27.64
C VAL A 10 5.33 -30.56 26.37
N ALA A 11 5.15 -31.14 25.18
CA ALA A 11 5.21 -30.41 23.90
C ALA A 11 4.10 -29.37 23.74
N LEU A 12 2.89 -29.63 24.25
CA LEU A 12 1.76 -28.70 24.22
C LEU A 12 1.88 -27.59 25.27
N THR A 13 2.53 -27.84 26.41
CA THR A 13 2.82 -26.81 27.42
C THR A 13 4.07 -25.98 27.10
N SER A 14 5.01 -26.49 26.30
CA SER A 14 6.15 -25.68 25.79
C SER A 14 5.77 -24.76 24.63
N LEU A 15 4.63 -24.99 23.98
CA LEU A 15 4.08 -24.08 22.95
C LEU A 15 3.25 -22.93 23.54
N SER A 16 2.84 -23.00 24.82
CA SER A 16 2.03 -21.98 25.47
C SER A 16 2.81 -21.06 26.43
N ILE A 17 4.11 -21.28 26.62
CA ILE A 17 4.97 -20.52 27.55
C ILE A 17 6.16 -19.84 26.83
N GLN A 18 6.24 -19.90 25.49
CA GLN A 18 7.15 -19.05 24.74
C GLN A 18 6.54 -17.64 24.61
N SER A 19 6.77 -16.84 25.65
CA SER A 19 6.83 -15.37 25.61
C SER A 19 5.65 -14.64 24.96
N LYS A 20 4.69 -14.22 25.79
CA LYS A 20 4.08 -12.87 25.69
C LYS A 20 5.16 -11.79 25.92
N VAL A 21 6.19 -11.81 25.11
CA VAL A 21 6.98 -10.61 24.84
C VAL A 21 6.30 -10.06 23.60
N GLU A 22 5.31 -9.19 23.80
CA GLU A 22 5.11 -8.10 22.86
C GLU A 22 6.48 -7.43 22.77
N ARG A 23 7.31 -7.87 21.82
CA ARG A 23 8.31 -6.98 21.27
C ARG A 23 7.43 -5.86 20.73
N SER A 24 7.44 -4.72 21.42
CA SER A 24 7.35 -3.47 20.71
C SER A 24 8.31 -3.62 19.55
N LEU A 25 7.77 -3.90 18.36
CA LEU A 25 8.51 -3.76 17.12
C LEU A 25 8.77 -2.26 17.04
N GLU A 26 9.77 -1.80 17.79
CA GLU A 26 10.38 -0.50 17.61
C GLU A 26 10.65 -0.42 16.12
N CYS A 27 10.15 0.65 15.53
CA CYS A 27 10.19 0.77 14.09
C CYS A 27 11.65 0.64 13.65
N PRO A 28 11.99 -0.29 12.73
CA PRO A 28 13.39 -0.61 12.41
C PRO A 28 14.17 0.59 11.85
N PHE A 29 13.47 1.68 11.55
CA PHE A 29 14.02 2.96 11.10
C PHE A 29 14.19 4.01 12.21
N GLY A 30 13.98 3.66 13.49
CA GLY A 30 14.33 4.51 14.63
C GLY A 30 13.52 5.80 14.78
N TYR A 31 12.35 5.92 14.14
CA TYR A 31 11.51 7.12 14.23
C TYR A 31 10.83 7.33 15.60
N ASP A 32 10.97 6.37 16.53
CA ASP A 32 10.59 6.52 17.93
C ASP A 32 11.53 7.46 18.71
N GLN A 33 12.61 7.93 18.06
CA GLN A 33 13.43 9.06 18.51
C GLN A 33 13.36 10.14 17.43
N VAL A 34 12.31 10.99 17.46
CA VAL A 34 12.30 12.20 16.64
C VAL A 34 13.37 13.13 17.19
N ASP A 35 14.59 12.99 16.66
CA ASP A 35 15.60 14.03 16.74
C ASP A 35 14.95 15.33 16.27
N HIS A 36 15.12 16.39 17.04
CA HIS A 36 14.44 17.67 16.86
C HIS A 36 14.65 18.23 15.44
N VAL A 37 13.73 17.90 14.51
CA VAL A 37 13.68 18.54 13.20
C VAL A 37 13.33 20.01 13.45
N LYS A 38 14.27 20.90 13.13
CA LYS A 38 14.08 22.35 13.27
C LYS A 38 12.81 22.74 12.51
N VAL A 39 11.96 23.50 13.19
CA VAL A 39 10.60 23.91 12.79
C VAL A 39 10.57 24.70 11.46
N SER A 40 11.70 25.05 10.87
CA SER A 40 11.79 25.94 9.70
C SER A 40 11.34 25.34 8.37
N GLU A 41 11.17 24.03 8.24
CA GLU A 41 10.71 23.40 6.96
C GLU A 41 9.20 23.16 6.91
N ARG A 42 8.49 23.56 7.97
CA ARG A 42 7.04 23.49 8.02
C ARG A 42 6.51 24.72 7.25
N GLN A 43 6.24 24.60 5.95
CA GLN A 43 5.29 25.51 5.30
C GLN A 43 3.91 25.13 5.79
N ILE A 44 3.59 25.62 6.97
CA ILE A 44 2.36 25.34 7.65
C ILE A 44 1.25 26.13 6.99
N SER A 45 0.18 25.43 6.60
CA SER A 45 -1.12 26.05 6.32
C SER A 45 -1.49 26.95 7.50
N SER A 46 -1.87 28.20 7.25
CA SER A 46 -2.19 29.24 8.25
C SER A 46 -3.34 28.91 9.22
N MET A 47 -3.86 27.68 9.17
CA MET A 47 -4.83 27.10 10.10
C MET A 47 -4.21 26.42 11.34
N SER A 48 -2.89 26.23 11.41
CA SER A 48 -2.25 25.52 12.54
C SER A 48 -2.17 26.30 13.85
N ASP A 49 -2.27 27.63 13.82
CA ASP A 49 -1.91 28.45 14.98
C ASP A 49 -3.00 28.52 16.05
N LYS A 50 -4.15 27.85 15.85
CA LYS A 50 -5.29 27.93 16.77
C LYS A 50 -5.64 26.64 17.51
N LEU A 51 -4.94 25.54 17.29
CA LEU A 51 -5.25 24.28 17.98
C LEU A 51 -3.99 23.70 18.62
N ASN A 52 -4.03 23.62 19.95
CA ASN A 52 -2.99 23.06 20.80
C ASN A 52 -2.96 21.52 20.65
N TYR A 53 -2.64 21.02 19.46
CA TYR A 53 -2.46 19.60 19.19
C TYR A 53 -1.06 19.17 19.63
N SER A 54 -0.98 18.09 20.40
CA SER A 54 0.28 17.38 20.60
C SER A 54 0.88 17.04 19.23
N LYS A 55 2.19 17.24 19.06
CA LYS A 55 2.90 17.01 17.79
C LYS A 55 2.91 15.54 17.32
N GLU A 56 2.30 14.64 18.09
CA GLU A 56 2.26 13.20 17.87
C GLU A 56 0.83 12.74 17.55
N VAL A 57 0.71 11.90 16.52
CA VAL A 57 -0.56 11.31 16.10
C VAL A 57 -0.88 10.07 16.94
N ASN A 58 -2.10 9.99 17.45
CA ASN A 58 -2.58 8.81 18.14
C ASN A 58 -3.13 7.78 17.13
N TYR A 59 -2.26 6.87 16.68
CA TYR A 59 -2.64 5.85 15.70
C TYR A 59 -3.73 4.89 16.18
N SER A 60 -3.91 4.69 17.48
CA SER A 60 -5.01 3.85 18.00
C SER A 60 -6.38 4.49 17.72
N LEU A 61 -6.49 5.82 17.83
CA LEU A 61 -7.70 6.54 17.47
C LEU A 61 -7.94 6.52 15.96
N VAL A 62 -6.88 6.71 15.16
CA VAL A 62 -6.97 6.62 13.68
C VAL A 62 -7.46 5.23 13.26
N LYS A 63 -6.91 4.15 13.84
CA LYS A 63 -7.36 2.77 13.61
C LYS A 63 -8.84 2.59 13.97
N SER A 64 -9.30 3.15 15.08
CA SER A 64 -10.72 3.06 15.47
C SER A 64 -11.64 3.76 14.48
N ASP A 65 -11.24 4.90 13.91
CA ASP A 65 -12.03 5.58 12.90
C ASP A 65 -12.02 4.82 11.57
N LEU A 66 -10.86 4.26 11.18
CA LEU A 66 -10.74 3.41 10.00
C LEU A 66 -11.65 2.17 10.11
N ILE A 67 -11.71 1.49 11.26
CA ILE A 67 -12.61 0.35 11.47
C ILE A 67 -14.07 0.74 11.24
N LYS A 68 -14.51 1.93 11.68
CA LYS A 68 -15.87 2.41 11.43
C LYS A 68 -16.09 2.68 9.93
N LEU A 69 -15.14 3.36 9.31
CA LEU A 69 -15.18 3.66 7.88
C LEU A 69 -15.29 2.39 7.02
N MET A 70 -14.62 1.29 7.42
CA MET A 70 -14.62 0.04 6.66
C MET A 70 -16.02 -0.45 6.29
N THR A 71 -17.01 -0.24 7.16
CA THR A 71 -18.39 -0.71 6.99
C THR A 71 -19.41 0.43 6.82
N ASP A 72 -18.95 1.69 6.76
CA ASP A 72 -19.80 2.87 6.57
C ASP A 72 -19.94 3.20 5.08
N THR A 73 -20.81 2.43 4.40
CA THR A 73 -20.99 2.56 2.95
C THR A 73 -21.47 3.95 2.55
N GLN A 74 -20.88 4.50 1.50
CA GLN A 74 -21.19 5.82 0.95
C GLN A 74 -21.90 5.69 -0.39
N ASP A 75 -22.95 6.48 -0.61
CA ASP A 75 -23.75 6.42 -1.85
C ASP A 75 -22.94 6.69 -3.13
N PHE A 76 -21.94 7.58 -3.05
CA PHE A 76 -21.11 7.93 -4.22
C PHE A 76 -20.16 6.80 -4.64
N TRP A 77 -19.90 5.84 -3.75
CA TRP A 77 -19.06 4.69 -4.02
C TRP A 77 -19.43 3.54 -3.06
N PRO A 78 -20.51 2.77 -3.34
CA PRO A 78 -20.99 1.75 -2.42
C PRO A 78 -19.93 0.66 -2.14
N ALA A 79 -19.86 0.21 -0.89
CA ALA A 79 -18.90 -0.80 -0.49
C ALA A 79 -19.27 -2.18 -1.06
N ASP A 80 -18.34 -2.84 -1.74
CA ASP A 80 -18.51 -4.24 -2.11
C ASP A 80 -18.70 -5.09 -0.86
N PHE A 81 -19.72 -5.95 -0.87
CA PHE A 81 -20.05 -6.84 0.25
C PHE A 81 -20.29 -6.10 1.58
N GLY A 82 -20.58 -4.79 1.54
CA GLY A 82 -20.73 -3.96 2.74
C GLY A 82 -19.42 -3.65 3.46
N HIS A 83 -18.25 -3.87 2.82
CA HIS A 83 -16.95 -3.61 3.44
C HIS A 83 -15.90 -3.09 2.43
N TYR A 84 -15.28 -1.94 2.70
CA TYR A 84 -14.23 -1.33 1.85
C TYR A 84 -12.85 -2.02 1.92
N GLY A 85 -12.77 -3.22 2.50
CA GLY A 85 -11.50 -3.82 2.92
C GLY A 85 -10.59 -4.13 1.73
N GLY A 86 -11.13 -4.83 0.73
CA GLY A 86 -10.39 -5.11 -0.51
C GLY A 86 -9.94 -3.85 -1.25
N LEU A 87 -10.73 -2.77 -1.19
CA LEU A 87 -10.39 -1.50 -1.82
C LEU A 87 -9.18 -0.83 -1.14
N PHE A 88 -9.15 -0.78 0.20
CA PHE A 88 -8.04 -0.18 0.93
C PHE A 88 -6.77 -1.03 0.89
N ILE A 89 -6.89 -2.36 0.87
CA ILE A 89 -5.75 -3.25 0.61
C ILE A 89 -5.14 -2.93 -0.76
N ARG A 90 -5.97 -2.80 -1.80
CA ARG A 90 -5.51 -2.39 -3.13
C ARG A 90 -4.88 -0.99 -3.11
N LEU A 91 -5.48 -0.01 -2.44
CA LEU A 91 -4.91 1.34 -2.35
C LEU A 91 -3.52 1.33 -1.72
N ALA A 92 -3.35 0.64 -0.58
CA ALA A 92 -2.07 0.53 0.12
C ALA A 92 -1.02 -0.22 -0.72
N TRP A 93 -1.44 -1.29 -1.41
CA TRP A 93 -0.63 -2.04 -2.36
C TRP A 93 -0.13 -1.15 -3.50
N HIS A 94 -1.02 -0.46 -4.20
CA HIS A 94 -0.65 0.41 -5.33
C HIS A 94 0.21 1.60 -4.90
N CYS A 95 -0.07 2.19 -3.73
CA CYS A 95 0.73 3.27 -3.19
C CYS A 95 2.17 2.82 -2.94
N SER A 96 2.36 1.59 -2.42
CA SER A 96 3.70 1.03 -2.17
C SER A 96 4.34 0.41 -3.42
N GLY A 97 3.54 -0.03 -4.38
CA GLY A 97 3.95 -0.84 -5.52
C GLY A 97 4.70 -0.08 -6.61
N SER A 98 4.81 1.25 -6.53
CA SER A 98 5.68 2.01 -7.44
C SER A 98 7.16 1.95 -7.04
N TYR A 99 7.49 1.36 -5.88
CA TYR A 99 8.86 1.28 -5.35
C TYR A 99 9.80 0.50 -6.27
N ARG A 100 11.04 0.97 -6.41
CA ARG A 100 12.07 0.29 -7.18
C ARG A 100 13.37 0.23 -6.42
N ARG A 101 13.97 -0.97 -6.31
CA ARG A 101 15.24 -1.17 -5.60
C ARG A 101 16.40 -0.43 -6.24
N ALA A 102 16.38 -0.25 -7.57
CA ALA A 102 17.53 0.23 -8.31
C ALA A 102 17.92 1.69 -7.99
N ASP A 103 16.94 2.55 -7.69
CA ASP A 103 17.19 3.95 -7.33
C ASP A 103 16.43 4.40 -6.07
N GLY A 104 15.71 3.49 -5.41
CA GLY A 104 14.97 3.75 -4.18
C GLY A 104 13.75 4.66 -4.35
N ARG A 105 13.38 5.04 -5.59
CA ARG A 105 12.22 5.90 -5.85
C ARG A 105 10.92 5.09 -5.85
N GLY A 106 9.81 5.83 -5.84
CA GLY A 106 8.46 5.25 -5.75
C GLY A 106 8.10 4.92 -4.31
N GLY A 107 7.11 4.05 -4.13
CA GLY A 107 6.58 3.68 -2.84
C GLY A 107 5.66 4.74 -2.24
N CYS A 108 5.09 4.41 -1.08
CA CYS A 108 4.01 5.20 -0.47
C CYS A 108 4.50 6.37 0.39
N ASP A 109 5.82 6.51 0.58
CA ASP A 109 6.39 7.73 1.16
C ASP A 109 6.16 8.89 0.19
N GLY A 110 5.77 10.06 0.71
CA GLY A 110 5.25 11.17 -0.11
C GLY A 110 3.74 11.15 -0.35
N GLY A 111 3.06 10.01 -0.15
CA GLY A 111 1.62 9.87 -0.45
C GLY A 111 1.26 10.25 -1.89
N ARG A 112 2.20 10.09 -2.83
CA ARG A 112 2.18 10.72 -4.16
C ARG A 112 1.08 10.21 -5.09
N ILE A 113 0.47 9.08 -4.78
CA ILE A 113 -0.71 8.54 -5.47
C ILE A 113 -1.90 9.53 -5.50
N ARG A 114 -1.88 10.56 -4.64
CA ARG A 114 -2.86 11.66 -4.64
C ARG A 114 -2.63 12.73 -5.71
N PHE A 115 -1.49 12.72 -6.38
CA PHE A 115 -1.06 13.70 -7.37
C PHE A 115 -0.92 13.10 -8.76
N ASN A 116 -1.05 13.94 -9.79
CA ASN A 116 -0.75 13.53 -11.15
C ASN A 116 0.75 13.49 -11.40
N PRO A 117 1.25 12.55 -12.22
CA PRO A 117 0.45 11.60 -13.01
C PRO A 117 0.02 10.32 -12.25
N GLU A 118 0.60 10.01 -11.08
CA GLU A 118 0.31 8.76 -10.33
C GLU A 118 -1.19 8.49 -10.12
N ARG A 119 -1.94 9.53 -9.75
CA ARG A 119 -3.39 9.47 -9.52
C ARG A 119 -4.18 9.03 -10.77
N SER A 120 -3.67 9.32 -11.95
CA SER A 120 -4.35 9.10 -13.23
C SER A 120 -3.82 7.89 -14.01
N TRP A 121 -2.89 7.12 -13.43
CA TRP A 121 -2.46 5.87 -14.05
C TRP A 121 -3.64 4.91 -14.27
N ASN A 122 -3.62 4.20 -15.40
CA ASN A 122 -4.66 3.21 -15.72
C ASN A 122 -4.80 2.16 -14.61
N ASP A 123 -3.68 1.71 -14.05
CA ASP A 123 -3.66 0.72 -12.96
C ASP A 123 -4.23 1.27 -11.64
N ASN A 124 -4.27 2.61 -11.47
CA ASN A 124 -4.84 3.29 -10.30
C ASN A 124 -6.31 3.70 -10.48
N THR A 125 -6.98 3.21 -11.53
CA THR A 125 -8.39 3.50 -11.78
C THR A 125 -9.25 3.24 -10.52
N ASN A 126 -10.14 4.20 -10.22
CA ASN A 126 -11.02 4.26 -9.04
C ASN A 126 -10.33 4.40 -7.67
N LEU A 127 -9.00 4.45 -7.58
CA LEU A 127 -8.33 4.72 -6.30
C LEU A 127 -8.52 6.17 -5.83
N ASP A 128 -8.92 7.08 -6.72
CA ASP A 128 -9.40 8.41 -6.35
C ASP A 128 -10.63 8.36 -5.43
N LYS A 129 -11.48 7.34 -5.57
CA LYS A 129 -12.63 7.11 -4.68
C LYS A 129 -12.18 6.62 -3.31
N ALA A 130 -11.19 5.73 -3.27
CA ALA A 130 -10.60 5.25 -2.02
C ALA A 130 -9.92 6.40 -1.24
N LEU A 131 -9.17 7.26 -1.93
CA LEU A 131 -8.59 8.47 -1.33
C LEU A 131 -9.68 9.40 -0.78
N ARG A 132 -10.77 9.61 -1.54
CA ARG A 132 -11.91 10.43 -1.10
C ARG A 132 -12.58 9.87 0.16
N LEU A 133 -12.69 8.55 0.30
CA LEU A 133 -13.24 7.92 1.51
C LEU A 133 -12.37 8.19 2.75
N LEU A 134 -11.06 8.37 2.58
CA LEU A 134 -10.12 8.68 3.67
C LEU A 134 -10.06 10.17 4.02
N GLU A 135 -10.55 11.07 3.15
CA GLU A 135 -10.51 12.53 3.36
C GLU A 135 -11.09 12.97 4.72
N PRO A 136 -12.26 12.49 5.20
CA PRO A 136 -12.78 12.92 6.50
C PRO A 136 -11.85 12.59 7.67
N ILE A 137 -11.19 11.42 7.61
CA ILE A 137 -10.19 11.01 8.61
C ILE A 137 -8.96 11.92 8.48
N LYS A 138 -8.45 12.15 7.27
CA LYS A 138 -7.32 13.06 7.06
C LYS A 138 -7.62 14.46 7.59
N THR A 139 -8.82 15.01 7.34
CA THR A 139 -9.23 16.32 7.84
C THR A 139 -9.31 16.35 9.36
N LYS A 140 -9.83 15.28 10.00
CA LYS A 140 -9.94 15.18 11.46
C LYS A 140 -8.57 15.25 12.16
N TYR A 141 -7.56 14.56 11.62
CA TYR A 141 -6.22 14.49 12.22
C TYR A 141 -5.24 15.56 11.67
N GLY A 142 -5.60 16.23 10.58
CA GLY A 142 -4.84 17.33 10.01
C GLY A 142 -3.40 16.95 9.65
N ASP A 143 -2.47 17.87 9.87
CA ASP A 143 -1.06 17.72 9.49
C ASP A 143 -0.28 16.73 10.36
N THR A 144 -0.84 16.29 11.49
CA THR A 144 -0.20 15.28 12.35
C THR A 144 -0.22 13.88 11.74
N LEU A 145 -1.13 13.64 10.79
CA LEU A 145 -1.28 12.38 10.07
C LEU A 145 -0.97 12.62 8.59
N SER A 146 0.11 12.02 8.09
CA SER A 146 0.43 12.06 6.65
C SER A 146 -0.53 11.17 5.85
N TRP A 147 -0.74 11.51 4.58
CA TRP A 147 -1.45 10.67 3.62
C TRP A 147 -0.75 9.32 3.45
N GLY A 148 0.59 9.31 3.35
CA GLY A 148 1.35 8.07 3.25
C GLY A 148 1.06 7.11 4.42
N ASP A 149 1.08 7.62 5.65
CA ASP A 149 0.77 6.80 6.83
C ASP A 149 -0.70 6.37 6.88
N LEU A 150 -1.63 7.28 6.58
CA LEU A 150 -3.06 6.95 6.54
C LEU A 150 -3.40 5.87 5.50
N ILE A 151 -2.80 5.95 4.30
CA ILE A 151 -3.03 4.99 3.22
C ILE A 151 -2.54 3.60 3.64
N VAL A 152 -1.29 3.48 4.10
CA VAL A 152 -0.75 2.17 4.51
C VAL A 152 -1.51 1.62 5.71
N LEU A 153 -1.80 2.47 6.69
CA LEU A 153 -2.58 2.08 7.87
C LEU A 153 -3.98 1.59 7.50
N SER A 154 -4.63 2.18 6.49
CA SER A 154 -5.94 1.73 6.02
C SER A 154 -5.89 0.30 5.46
N GLY A 155 -4.80 -0.08 4.77
CA GLY A 155 -4.57 -1.44 4.31
C GLY A 155 -4.38 -2.43 5.46
N ASP A 156 -3.54 -2.07 6.44
CA ASP A 156 -3.32 -2.91 7.63
C ASP A 156 -4.61 -3.13 8.42
N VAL A 157 -5.37 -2.05 8.67
CA VAL A 157 -6.65 -2.12 9.38
C VAL A 157 -7.66 -2.96 8.59
N ALA A 158 -7.68 -2.86 7.26
CA ALA A 158 -8.57 -3.68 6.43
C ALA A 158 -8.24 -5.19 6.55
N ILE A 159 -6.96 -5.55 6.48
CA ILE A 159 -6.52 -6.95 6.66
C ILE A 159 -6.94 -7.44 8.05
N GLN A 160 -6.65 -6.65 9.09
CA GLN A 160 -6.95 -7.01 10.47
C GLN A 160 -8.46 -7.12 10.73
N SER A 161 -9.27 -6.20 10.21
CA SER A 161 -10.73 -6.21 10.42
C SER A 161 -11.41 -7.40 9.76
N MET A 162 -10.81 -7.95 8.70
CA MET A 162 -11.27 -9.15 8.01
C MET A 162 -10.62 -10.45 8.54
N GLY A 163 -9.92 -10.38 9.67
CA GLY A 163 -9.34 -11.56 10.35
C GLY A 163 -7.98 -12.01 9.82
N GLY A 164 -7.36 -11.23 8.93
CA GLY A 164 -6.01 -11.48 8.44
C GLY A 164 -4.93 -11.08 9.44
N PRO A 165 -3.71 -11.65 9.33
CA PRO A 165 -2.59 -11.30 10.19
C PRO A 165 -1.98 -9.95 9.79
N VAL A 166 -1.57 -9.16 10.80
CA VAL A 166 -0.73 -7.97 10.61
C VAL A 166 0.51 -8.08 11.49
N LEU A 167 1.68 -7.76 10.93
CA LEU A 167 2.96 -7.88 11.65
C LEU A 167 3.21 -6.68 12.59
N GLY A 168 2.73 -5.51 12.20
CA GLY A 168 2.96 -4.25 12.91
C GLY A 168 2.86 -3.08 11.95
N PHE A 169 2.71 -1.86 12.50
CA PHE A 169 2.64 -0.63 11.71
C PHE A 169 3.65 0.38 12.23
N CYS A 170 4.33 1.02 11.31
CA CYS A 170 5.26 2.11 11.58
C CYS A 170 4.86 3.34 10.79
N GLY A 171 4.58 4.41 11.54
CA GLY A 171 4.38 5.75 10.98
C GLY A 171 5.70 6.47 10.73
N GLY A 172 5.62 7.69 10.22
CA GLY A 172 6.76 8.56 9.96
C GLY A 172 6.93 8.94 8.48
N ARG A 173 6.05 8.48 7.59
CA ARG A 173 6.06 8.91 6.19
C ARG A 173 5.78 10.40 6.11
N ARG A 174 6.47 11.10 5.21
CA ARG A 174 6.24 12.52 4.98
C ARG A 174 5.48 12.71 3.69
N ASP A 175 4.47 13.57 3.71
CA ASP A 175 3.75 13.88 2.48
C ASP A 175 4.60 14.78 1.57
N ASP A 176 4.52 14.50 0.28
CA ASP A 176 4.99 15.42 -0.74
C ASP A 176 4.09 16.65 -0.72
N VAL A 177 4.67 17.84 -0.89
CA VAL A 177 3.97 19.12 -0.72
C VAL A 177 3.04 19.43 -1.90
N ASP A 178 3.47 19.16 -3.12
CA ASP A 178 2.82 19.64 -4.34
C ASP A 178 2.71 18.59 -5.45
N GLY A 179 3.33 17.42 -5.26
CA GLY A 179 3.31 16.32 -6.22
C GLY A 179 4.40 16.41 -7.27
N THR A 180 5.40 17.29 -7.14
CA THR A 180 6.52 17.40 -8.10
C THR A 180 7.27 16.08 -8.27
N ASN A 181 7.30 15.24 -7.23
CA ASN A 181 7.93 13.91 -7.31
C ASN A 181 6.96 12.79 -7.76
N SER A 182 5.72 13.12 -8.13
CA SER A 182 4.81 12.19 -8.80
C SER A 182 5.31 12.03 -10.24
N LEU A 183 5.63 10.80 -10.63
CA LEU A 183 6.26 10.50 -11.92
C LEU A 183 5.40 9.50 -12.70
N GLU A 184 5.64 9.33 -14.00
CA GLU A 184 4.93 8.32 -14.79
C GLU A 184 5.39 6.89 -14.46
N LEU A 185 4.52 5.90 -14.64
CA LEU A 185 4.90 4.48 -14.55
C LEU A 185 5.74 4.10 -15.78
N GLY A 186 7.05 4.15 -15.61
CA GLY A 186 7.99 3.83 -16.66
C GLY A 186 9.35 4.47 -16.40
N PRO A 187 10.26 4.40 -17.38
CA PRO A 187 11.50 5.16 -17.32
C PRO A 187 11.18 6.67 -17.33
N THR A 188 11.68 7.42 -16.34
CA THR A 188 11.84 8.87 -16.45
C THR A 188 12.74 9.21 -17.66
N PRO A 189 12.76 10.46 -18.16
CA PRO A 189 13.69 10.84 -19.24
C PRO A 189 15.15 10.48 -18.93
N GLU A 190 15.58 10.64 -17.68
CA GLU A 190 16.91 10.25 -17.21
C GLU A 190 17.10 8.74 -17.29
N GLN A 191 16.10 7.96 -16.90
CA GLN A 191 16.17 6.50 -16.95
C GLN A 191 16.15 5.98 -18.38
N GLN A 192 15.37 6.60 -19.27
CA GLN A 192 15.35 6.25 -20.68
C GLN A 192 16.73 6.47 -21.33
N SER A 193 17.51 7.44 -20.85
CA SER A 193 18.87 7.67 -21.33
C SER A 193 19.88 6.59 -20.89
N VAL A 194 19.61 5.88 -19.78
CA VAL A 194 20.49 4.86 -19.20
C VAL A 194 20.05 3.44 -19.56
N ALA A 195 18.74 3.19 -19.60
CA ALA A 195 18.13 1.90 -19.89
C ALA A 195 16.84 2.11 -20.71
N PRO A 196 16.98 2.31 -22.04
CA PRO A 196 15.84 2.61 -22.89
C PRO A 196 14.88 1.42 -22.97
N CYS A 197 13.62 1.63 -22.60
CA CYS A 197 12.56 0.67 -22.85
C CYS A 197 11.91 0.99 -24.20
N THR A 198 12.32 0.29 -25.25
CA THR A 198 11.87 0.53 -26.64
C THR A 198 10.75 -0.41 -27.09
N LYS A 199 10.47 -1.46 -26.31
CA LYS A 199 9.40 -2.44 -26.55
C LYS A 199 8.64 -2.69 -25.26
N GLU A 200 7.32 -2.60 -25.33
CA GLU A 200 6.44 -3.02 -24.23
C GLU A 200 6.79 -4.44 -23.80
N ASN A 201 6.74 -4.71 -22.48
CA ASN A 201 7.12 -5.98 -21.85
C ASN A 201 8.60 -6.38 -21.96
N GLN A 202 9.48 -5.51 -22.42
CA GLN A 202 10.93 -5.77 -22.47
C GLN A 202 11.75 -4.75 -21.69
N CYS A 203 11.13 -3.98 -20.81
CA CYS A 203 11.86 -3.07 -19.93
C CYS A 203 12.80 -3.89 -19.02
N GLN A 204 14.11 -3.68 -19.15
CA GLN A 204 15.11 -4.37 -18.35
C GLN A 204 15.45 -3.58 -17.08
N ASN A 205 16.14 -4.23 -16.16
CA ASN A 205 16.78 -3.58 -15.02
C ASN A 205 17.57 -2.34 -15.52
N PRO A 206 17.45 -1.16 -14.88
CA PRO A 206 16.95 -0.84 -13.53
C PRO A 206 15.46 -0.45 -13.42
N LEU A 207 14.65 -0.68 -14.45
CA LEU A 207 13.22 -0.35 -14.41
C LEU A 207 12.44 -1.37 -13.56
N GLY A 208 11.45 -0.90 -12.79
CA GLY A 208 10.71 -1.74 -11.84
C GLY A 208 9.71 -2.69 -12.49
N SER A 209 8.92 -2.16 -13.43
CA SER A 209 7.95 -2.91 -14.21
C SER A 209 8.52 -3.29 -15.57
N THR A 210 8.07 -4.42 -16.13
CA THR A 210 8.35 -4.83 -17.52
C THR A 210 7.44 -4.11 -18.51
N THR A 211 6.27 -3.62 -18.07
CA THR A 211 5.23 -2.94 -18.86
C THR A 211 5.14 -1.47 -18.45
N ILE A 212 5.27 -0.57 -19.42
CA ILE A 212 5.06 0.88 -19.20
C ILE A 212 3.59 1.09 -18.80
N GLY A 213 3.32 1.84 -17.74
CA GLY A 213 1.97 2.13 -17.27
C GLY A 213 1.36 1.10 -16.30
N SER A 214 2.07 0.01 -15.97
CA SER A 214 1.64 -1.00 -14.99
C SER A 214 2.48 -0.96 -13.72
N ILE A 215 1.87 -1.21 -12.56
CA ILE A 215 2.59 -1.25 -11.28
C ILE A 215 3.60 -2.40 -11.28
N TYR A 216 3.21 -3.59 -11.76
CA TYR A 216 4.09 -4.75 -11.89
C TYR A 216 4.04 -5.38 -13.29
N VAL A 217 2.90 -5.96 -13.65
CA VAL A 217 2.70 -6.77 -14.86
C VAL A 217 1.30 -6.54 -15.43
N ASN A 218 1.08 -6.96 -16.66
CA ASN A 218 -0.26 -6.96 -17.26
C ASN A 218 -1.11 -8.11 -16.66
N PRO A 219 -2.32 -7.82 -16.10
CA PRO A 219 -3.19 -8.84 -15.52
C PRO A 219 -3.74 -9.87 -16.52
N GLU A 220 -3.75 -9.56 -17.82
CA GLU A 220 -4.17 -10.49 -18.88
C GLU A 220 -3.03 -11.43 -19.34
N GLY A 221 -1.81 -11.18 -18.86
CA GLY A 221 -0.59 -11.88 -19.25
C GLY A 221 0.26 -11.10 -20.27
N PRO A 222 1.42 -11.65 -20.67
CA PRO A 222 2.38 -10.95 -21.51
C PRO A 222 1.75 -10.47 -22.83
N MET A 223 1.86 -9.17 -23.11
CA MET A 223 1.24 -8.53 -24.27
C MET A 223 -0.30 -8.72 -24.37
N GLY A 224 -0.99 -8.96 -23.26
CA GLY A 224 -2.43 -9.25 -23.24
C GLY A 224 -2.79 -10.69 -23.61
N ASN A 225 -1.80 -11.57 -23.77
CA ASN A 225 -2.04 -12.98 -24.06
C ASN A 225 -2.15 -13.76 -22.75
N SER A 226 -3.20 -14.59 -22.66
CA SER A 226 -3.40 -15.51 -21.54
C SER A 226 -2.39 -16.66 -21.56
N ASP A 227 -1.14 -16.34 -21.21
CA ASP A 227 -0.02 -17.26 -21.05
C ASP A 227 0.43 -17.26 -19.58
N PRO A 228 -0.06 -18.21 -18.76
CA PRO A 228 0.31 -18.30 -17.35
C PRO A 228 1.80 -18.56 -17.12
N VAL A 229 2.48 -19.27 -18.03
CA VAL A 229 3.90 -19.59 -17.88
C VAL A 229 4.74 -18.35 -18.14
N GLY A 230 4.43 -17.60 -19.21
CA GLY A 230 5.03 -16.30 -19.48
C GLY A 230 4.75 -15.29 -18.38
N SER A 231 3.51 -15.22 -17.88
CA SER A 231 3.13 -14.33 -16.78
C SER A 231 3.93 -14.62 -15.51
N ALA A 232 4.12 -15.89 -15.14
CA ALA A 232 4.90 -16.27 -13.98
C ALA A 232 6.38 -15.82 -14.08
N ALA A 233 6.94 -15.76 -15.29
CA ALA A 233 8.28 -15.24 -15.50
C ALA A 233 8.35 -13.73 -15.28
N GLU A 234 7.40 -12.96 -15.84
CA GLU A 234 7.32 -11.50 -15.64
C GLU A 234 7.05 -11.14 -14.18
N VAL A 235 6.16 -11.87 -13.50
CA VAL A 235 5.86 -11.69 -12.07
C VAL A 235 7.11 -11.89 -11.23
N ARG A 236 7.86 -12.97 -11.46
CA ARG A 236 9.10 -13.22 -10.70
C ARG A 236 10.12 -12.09 -10.89
N ASP A 237 10.35 -11.67 -12.13
CA ASP A 237 11.34 -10.65 -12.44
C ASP A 237 10.96 -9.28 -11.84
N THR A 238 9.74 -8.81 -12.07
CA THR A 238 9.27 -7.50 -11.57
C THR A 238 9.26 -7.42 -10.04
N PHE A 239 8.73 -8.44 -9.36
CA PHE A 239 8.75 -8.48 -7.90
C PHE A 239 10.17 -8.54 -7.33
N ALA A 240 11.10 -9.25 -7.98
CA ALA A 240 12.50 -9.28 -7.57
C ALA A 240 13.16 -7.89 -7.65
N ARG A 241 12.82 -7.10 -8.68
CA ARG A 241 13.27 -5.70 -8.84
C ARG A 241 12.68 -4.74 -7.80
N MET A 242 11.54 -5.10 -7.22
CA MET A 242 10.90 -4.40 -6.09
C MET A 242 11.28 -4.99 -4.73
N GLY A 243 12.13 -6.01 -4.75
CA GLY A 243 12.80 -6.54 -3.59
C GLY A 243 12.13 -7.71 -2.89
N MET A 244 11.18 -8.36 -3.55
CA MET A 244 10.51 -9.55 -3.05
C MET A 244 11.11 -10.81 -3.69
N ASN A 245 11.32 -11.85 -2.89
CA ASN A 245 11.68 -13.18 -3.38
C ASN A 245 10.43 -14.00 -3.74
N ASP A 246 10.60 -15.19 -4.35
CA ASP A 246 9.50 -16.06 -4.78
C ASP A 246 8.47 -16.35 -3.67
N ARG A 247 8.90 -16.59 -2.42
CA ARG A 247 8.00 -16.88 -1.30
C ARG A 247 7.19 -15.64 -0.92
N GLU A 248 7.84 -14.48 -0.87
CA GLU A 248 7.18 -13.20 -0.56
C GLU A 248 6.20 -12.83 -1.65
N THR A 249 6.57 -13.00 -2.93
CA THR A 249 5.70 -12.76 -4.09
C THR A 249 4.45 -13.62 -4.05
N VAL A 250 4.58 -14.93 -3.81
CA VAL A 250 3.42 -15.82 -3.67
C VAL A 250 2.55 -15.42 -2.47
N ALA A 251 3.16 -15.07 -1.34
CA ALA A 251 2.43 -14.63 -0.16
C ALA A 251 1.68 -13.31 -0.39
N LEU A 252 2.28 -12.34 -1.09
CA LEU A 252 1.67 -11.05 -1.42
C LEU A 252 0.50 -11.21 -2.39
N ILE A 253 0.70 -11.94 -3.51
CA ILE A 253 -0.35 -12.14 -4.51
C ILE A 253 -1.48 -12.98 -3.93
N GLY A 254 -1.16 -14.12 -3.30
CA GLY A 254 -2.15 -15.01 -2.71
C GLY A 254 -2.88 -14.38 -1.53
N GLY A 255 -2.16 -13.67 -0.66
CA GLY A 255 -2.74 -12.96 0.49
C GLY A 255 -3.59 -11.76 0.07
N GLY A 256 -3.14 -10.97 -0.91
CA GLY A 256 -3.89 -9.82 -1.42
C GLY A 256 -5.18 -10.25 -2.12
N HIS A 257 -5.10 -11.24 -3.02
CA HIS A 257 -6.27 -11.75 -3.76
C HIS A 257 -7.21 -12.64 -2.94
N ALA A 258 -6.88 -12.92 -1.68
CA ALA A 258 -7.84 -13.50 -0.74
C ALA A 258 -8.96 -12.51 -0.36
N PHE A 259 -8.78 -11.22 -0.66
CA PHE A 259 -9.72 -10.15 -0.33
C PHE A 259 -10.26 -9.45 -1.57
N GLY A 260 -11.55 -9.09 -1.53
CA GLY A 260 -12.19 -8.26 -2.55
C GLY A 260 -12.50 -9.01 -3.85
N LYS A 261 -12.47 -8.25 -4.96
CA LYS A 261 -12.81 -8.70 -6.31
C LYS A 261 -12.24 -7.72 -7.34
N THR A 262 -12.29 -8.11 -8.61
CA THR A 262 -12.10 -7.20 -9.75
C THR A 262 -13.43 -6.63 -10.24
N HIS A 263 -13.39 -5.51 -10.97
CA HIS A 263 -14.56 -4.83 -11.52
C HIS A 263 -14.41 -4.64 -13.03
N GLY A 264 -15.24 -5.33 -13.80
CA GLY A 264 -15.23 -5.30 -15.26
C GLY A 264 -16.63 -5.27 -15.87
N ALA A 265 -17.60 -4.63 -15.20
CA ALA A 265 -19.00 -4.61 -15.65
C ALA A 265 -19.20 -3.88 -16.99
N CYS A 266 -18.20 -3.12 -17.44
CA CYS A 266 -18.26 -2.35 -18.68
C CYS A 266 -17.35 -2.92 -19.76
N LEU A 267 -17.89 -2.92 -20.99
CA LEU A 267 -17.20 -3.43 -22.18
C LEU A 267 -15.94 -2.63 -22.53
N THR A 268 -15.81 -1.38 -22.06
CA THR A 268 -14.68 -0.49 -22.33
C THR A 268 -13.68 -0.40 -21.17
N GLY A 269 -13.76 -1.30 -20.18
CA GLY A 269 -12.82 -1.35 -19.05
C GLY A 269 -13.37 -0.83 -17.71
N PRO A 270 -12.50 -0.72 -16.68
CA PRO A 270 -12.90 -0.30 -15.34
C PRO A 270 -13.35 1.17 -15.31
N GLY A 271 -14.36 1.49 -14.48
CA GLY A 271 -14.71 2.89 -14.17
C GLY A 271 -15.79 3.54 -15.06
N CYS A 272 -16.83 2.82 -15.46
CA CYS A 272 -18.02 3.49 -15.99
C CYS A 272 -18.52 4.55 -15.02
N ARG A 273 -18.55 5.82 -15.47
CA ARG A 273 -19.34 6.84 -14.79
C ARG A 273 -20.78 6.37 -14.82
N TRP A 274 -21.41 6.23 -13.67
CA TRP A 274 -22.86 6.34 -13.56
C TRP A 274 -23.23 7.68 -14.21
N ARG A 275 -23.78 7.64 -15.43
CA ARG A 275 -24.45 8.81 -15.98
C ARG A 275 -25.70 8.99 -15.12
N SER A 276 -25.68 9.98 -14.23
CA SER A 276 -26.88 10.65 -13.76
C SER A 276 -27.61 11.27 -14.95
#